data_AF-A0AA96VPV9-F1
#
_entry.id   AF-A0AA96VPV9-F1
#
_cell.length_a   1.000
_cell.length_b   1.000
_cell.length_c   1.000
_cell.angle_alpha   90.00
_cell.angle_beta   90.00
_cell.angle_gamma   90.00
#
_symmetry.space_group_name_H-M   'P 1'
#
loop_
_entity.id
_entity.type
_entity.pdbx_description
1 polymer ?
#
loop_
_entity_poly.entity_id
_entity_poly.type
_entity_poly.pdbx_seq_one_letter_code
_entity_poly.pdbx_strand_id
1 'polypeptide(L)'
;MKPTAISAKMRLAGGLLSFVIIFIISLTVMMNQMSKKDSYIINIAGKQRMLSQKMSKEVFFIVHRHTNDFRELNTAVNLFENSLKDLLYGNDAKGIYAPQNERIKSKLEEVMSLWLPFREEIEALKSGIEAVRPDMEVLTPRIEKLLVLSDNVVQRMVAANLSNVHIDLSGRQRMLSQRMGLYVNRYLRTSNAQDLLVFADAKALYNKTIKSFLDDPAVKSSPEVYAIVKETNAYWEEYILYLDHIMKEESEINKHLAFVYEKNVQLLNAMDEAVWLYTDHSEAKNDMFLKFQYIALLVGLIIIVYAFVMTKEIIEHLEGFVQKAKELAHGDISSFSAKPVTLSENSEDELKEASTHISLFVQKVNLAMKDSEDALKKAENAVSQLQQLALEVEDVIEDMGIDENEKKTFDRNVNATEDIAIQSAENLIHVNRMLQKLKKSLNSMVESNQLDEKKGE
;
A
#
# COMPACT_ATOMS: atom_id res chain seq x y z
N MET A 1 -29.08 26.32 -2.91
CA MET A 1 -29.99 26.57 -4.05
C MET A 1 -29.89 25.39 -5.00
N LYS A 2 -31.02 24.79 -5.42
CA LYS A 2 -31.00 23.76 -6.46
C LYS A 2 -30.62 24.44 -7.79
N PRO A 3 -29.62 23.94 -8.55
CA PRO A 3 -29.32 24.49 -9.86
C PRO A 3 -30.54 24.32 -10.77
N THR A 4 -30.95 25.39 -11.43
CA THR A 4 -32.09 25.48 -12.36
C THR A 4 -31.67 25.40 -13.83
N ALA A 5 -30.36 25.48 -14.08
CA ALA A 5 -29.76 25.33 -15.40
C ALA A 5 -29.37 23.87 -15.67
N ILE A 6 -29.69 23.35 -16.86
CA ILE A 6 -29.33 21.99 -17.32
C ILE A 6 -27.82 21.77 -17.20
N SER A 7 -27.05 22.76 -17.67
CA SER A 7 -25.59 22.70 -17.66
C SER A 7 -25.02 22.62 -16.24
N ALA A 8 -25.61 23.35 -15.29
CA ALA A 8 -25.21 23.33 -13.89
C ALA A 8 -25.59 22.00 -13.20
N LYS A 9 -26.80 21.48 -13.45
CA LYS A 9 -27.28 20.18 -13.00
C LYS A 9 -26.34 19.04 -13.46
N MET A 10 -26.05 18.99 -14.76
CA MET A 10 -25.17 17.99 -15.38
C MET A 10 -23.74 18.05 -14.83
N ARG A 11 -23.15 19.25 -14.73
CA ARG A 11 -21.80 19.43 -14.17
C ARG A 11 -21.71 19.03 -12.70
N LEU A 12 -22.75 19.33 -11.91
CA LEU A 12 -22.80 18.96 -10.50
C LEU A 12 -22.88 17.44 -10.33
N ALA A 13 -23.79 16.77 -11.05
CA ALA A 13 -23.94 15.31 -10.97
C ALA A 13 -22.68 14.58 -11.48
N GLY A 14 -22.18 14.95 -12.67
CA GLY A 14 -20.97 14.37 -13.25
C GLY A 14 -19.70 14.67 -12.43
N GLY A 15 -19.59 15.87 -11.86
CA GLY A 15 -18.50 16.26 -10.97
C GLY A 15 -18.50 15.48 -9.66
N LEU A 16 -19.66 15.33 -8.99
CA LEU A 16 -19.80 14.51 -7.79
C LEU A 16 -19.45 13.04 -8.04
N LEU A 17 -19.97 12.47 -9.13
CA LEU A 17 -19.67 11.10 -9.51
C LEU A 17 -18.17 10.90 -9.75
N SER A 18 -17.54 11.78 -10.53
CA SER A 18 -16.11 11.72 -10.84
C SER A 18 -15.27 11.85 -9.58
N PHE A 19 -15.65 12.76 -8.67
CA PHE A 19 -14.98 12.93 -7.38
C PHE A 19 -15.03 11.65 -6.54
N VAL A 20 -16.20 11.02 -6.42
CA VAL A 20 -16.34 9.76 -5.65
C VAL A 20 -15.52 8.64 -6.27
N ILE A 21 -15.52 8.50 -7.60
CA ILE A 21 -14.73 7.48 -8.29
C ILE A 21 -13.24 7.69 -8.05
N ILE A 22 -12.73 8.92 -8.24
CA ILE A 22 -11.32 9.26 -8.01
C ILE A 22 -10.95 9.02 -6.55
N PHE A 23 -11.82 9.37 -5.61
CA PHE A 23 -11.62 9.16 -4.18
C PHE A 23 -11.50 7.67 -3.84
N ILE A 24 -12.40 6.82 -4.35
CA ILE A 24 -12.34 5.36 -4.15
C ILE A 24 -11.05 4.78 -4.73
N ILE A 25 -10.68 5.17 -5.96
CA ILE A 25 -9.44 4.69 -6.60
C ILE A 25 -8.22 5.12 -5.77
N SER A 26 -8.16 6.39 -5.34
CA SER A 26 -7.08 6.92 -4.54
C SER A 26 -6.93 6.17 -3.20
N LEU A 27 -8.04 5.97 -2.48
CA LEU A 27 -8.05 5.17 -1.25
C LEU A 27 -7.56 3.74 -1.50
N THR A 28 -8.00 3.11 -2.60
CA THR A 28 -7.60 1.75 -2.95
C THR A 28 -6.10 1.64 -3.23
N VAL A 29 -5.54 2.59 -3.98
CA VAL A 29 -4.10 2.64 -4.27
C VAL A 29 -3.30 2.86 -2.98
N MET A 30 -3.73 3.80 -2.14
CA MET A 30 -3.08 4.09 -0.85
C MET A 30 -3.12 2.87 0.08
N MET A 31 -4.27 2.21 0.20
CA MET A 31 -4.43 0.98 0.98
C MET A 31 -3.46 -0.11 0.49
N ASN A 32 -3.42 -0.39 -0.81
CA ASN A 32 -2.55 -1.42 -1.38
C ASN A 32 -1.06 -1.13 -1.12
N GLN A 33 -0.62 0.13 -1.26
CA GLN A 33 0.75 0.52 -0.93
C GLN A 33 1.08 0.30 0.56
N MET A 34 0.14 0.64 1.45
CA MET A 34 0.30 0.41 2.89
C MET A 34 0.32 -1.08 3.22
N SER A 35 -0.62 -1.89 2.73
CA SER A 35 -0.68 -3.33 2.98
C SER A 35 0.59 -4.05 2.52
N LYS A 36 1.22 -3.61 1.42
CA LYS A 36 2.53 -4.15 0.98
C LYS A 36 3.65 -3.86 1.98
N LYS A 37 3.70 -2.64 2.53
CA LYS A 37 4.68 -2.28 3.57
C LYS A 37 4.43 -3.07 4.84
N ASP A 38 3.17 -3.14 5.29
CA ASP A 38 2.76 -3.86 6.49
C ASP A 38 3.15 -5.36 6.35
N SER A 39 2.89 -5.98 5.20
CA SER A 39 3.29 -7.37 4.90
C SER A 39 4.82 -7.58 4.92
N TYR A 40 5.59 -6.64 4.37
CA TYR A 40 7.05 -6.69 4.41
C TYR A 40 7.58 -6.64 5.85
N ILE A 41 7.03 -5.76 6.68
CA ILE A 41 7.40 -5.62 8.09
C ILE A 41 7.03 -6.87 8.89
N ILE A 42 5.82 -7.41 8.68
CA ILE A 42 5.38 -8.70 9.26
C ILE A 42 6.34 -9.82 8.88
N ASN A 43 6.83 -9.87 7.64
CA ASN A 43 7.81 -10.87 7.22
C ASN A 43 9.17 -10.70 7.92
N ILE A 44 9.64 -9.46 8.13
CA ILE A 44 10.88 -9.20 8.89
C ILE A 44 10.72 -9.66 10.34
N ALA A 45 9.61 -9.29 10.98
CA ALA A 45 9.27 -9.74 12.32
C ALA A 45 9.17 -11.29 12.35
N GLY A 46 8.52 -11.88 11.35
CA GLY A 46 8.41 -13.32 11.20
C GLY A 46 9.76 -14.03 11.11
N LYS A 47 10.73 -13.46 10.39
CA LYS A 47 12.10 -13.98 10.27
C LYS A 47 12.86 -13.99 11.59
N GLN A 48 12.55 -13.09 12.52
CA GLN A 48 13.20 -13.05 13.84
C GLN A 48 13.00 -14.36 14.61
N ARG A 49 11.81 -14.98 14.51
CA ARG A 49 11.53 -16.30 15.08
C ARG A 49 12.49 -17.35 14.54
N MET A 50 12.63 -17.42 13.21
CA MET A 50 13.56 -18.36 12.57
C MET A 50 15.00 -18.10 12.98
N LEU A 51 15.41 -16.83 13.07
CA LEU A 51 16.76 -16.45 13.47
C LEU A 51 17.07 -16.86 14.91
N SER A 52 16.13 -16.71 15.86
CA SER A 52 16.31 -17.21 17.25
C SER A 52 16.64 -18.70 17.29
N GLN A 53 15.87 -19.50 16.54
CA GLN A 53 16.07 -20.94 16.44
C GLN A 53 17.38 -21.28 15.72
N LYS A 54 17.72 -20.53 14.65
CA LYS A 54 18.98 -20.69 13.93
C LYS A 54 20.16 -20.45 14.87
N MET A 55 20.16 -19.35 15.64
CA MET A 55 21.24 -19.05 16.60
C MET A 55 21.44 -20.20 17.59
N SER A 56 20.35 -20.67 18.21
CA SER A 56 20.41 -21.79 19.16
C SER A 56 20.96 -23.05 18.51
N LYS A 57 20.45 -23.42 17.33
CA LYS A 57 20.94 -24.57 16.57
C LYS A 57 22.44 -24.46 16.26
N GLU A 58 22.90 -23.31 15.78
CA GLU A 58 24.31 -23.11 15.45
C GLU A 58 25.19 -23.18 16.71
N VAL A 59 24.77 -22.60 17.83
CA VAL A 59 25.46 -22.73 19.12
C VAL A 59 25.61 -24.20 19.53
N PHE A 60 24.53 -24.99 19.47
CA PHE A 60 24.58 -26.43 19.75
C PHE A 60 25.51 -27.18 18.79
N PHE A 61 25.44 -26.86 17.49
CA PHE A 61 26.30 -27.48 16.48
C PHE A 61 27.78 -27.19 16.73
N ILE A 62 28.11 -25.94 17.08
CA ILE A 62 29.47 -25.48 17.35
C ILE A 62 30.06 -26.21 18.56
N VAL A 63 29.31 -26.28 19.67
CA VAL A 63 29.74 -27.00 20.87
C VAL A 63 29.91 -28.49 20.56
N HIS A 64 28.92 -29.13 19.93
CA HIS A 64 28.94 -30.57 19.66
C HIS A 64 30.01 -31.01 18.66
N ARG A 65 30.29 -30.21 17.63
CA ARG A 65 31.33 -30.50 16.64
C ARG A 65 32.72 -30.02 17.05
N HIS A 66 32.85 -29.33 18.19
CA HIS A 66 34.07 -28.70 18.64
C HIS A 66 34.71 -27.80 17.55
N THR A 67 33.90 -27.08 16.77
CA THR A 67 34.37 -26.15 15.73
C THR A 67 34.55 -24.74 16.29
N ASN A 68 35.44 -23.96 15.68
CA ASN A 68 35.63 -22.52 15.95
C ASN A 68 35.09 -21.64 14.80
N ASP A 69 34.23 -22.21 13.94
CA ASP A 69 33.59 -21.46 12.87
C ASP A 69 32.28 -20.82 13.35
N PHE A 70 32.36 -19.53 13.68
CA PHE A 70 31.21 -18.73 14.16
C PHE A 70 30.50 -17.96 13.05
N ARG A 71 30.84 -18.14 11.76
CA ARG A 71 30.34 -17.27 10.68
C ARG A 71 28.82 -17.27 10.54
N GLU A 72 28.21 -18.46 10.53
CA GLU A 72 26.75 -18.61 10.43
C GLU A 72 26.03 -18.05 11.66
N LEU A 73 26.59 -18.29 12.85
CA LEU A 73 26.08 -17.77 14.11
C LEU A 73 26.13 -16.24 14.14
N ASN A 74 27.28 -15.65 13.82
CA ASN A 74 27.47 -14.19 13.76
C ASN A 74 26.53 -13.55 12.74
N THR A 75 26.33 -14.19 11.59
CA THR A 75 25.38 -13.71 10.58
C THR A 75 23.96 -13.70 11.15
N ALA A 76 23.54 -14.75 11.85
CA ALA A 76 22.21 -14.82 12.45
C ALA A 76 22.02 -13.77 13.57
N VAL A 77 23.01 -13.62 14.46
CA VAL A 77 23.03 -12.62 15.54
C VAL A 77 22.91 -11.20 14.97
N ASN A 78 23.74 -10.86 13.99
CA ASN A 78 23.75 -9.53 13.38
C ASN A 78 22.45 -9.24 12.62
N LEU A 79 21.92 -10.22 11.88
CA LEU A 79 20.64 -10.06 11.18
C LEU A 79 19.48 -9.87 12.14
N PHE A 80 19.47 -10.61 13.25
CA PHE A 80 18.45 -10.49 14.29
C PHE A 80 18.49 -9.09 14.91
N GLU A 81 19.66 -8.69 15.42
CA GLU A 81 19.86 -7.41 16.09
C GLU A 81 19.51 -6.21 15.19
N ASN A 82 20.01 -6.21 13.95
CA ASN A 82 19.75 -5.11 13.03
C ASN A 82 18.27 -5.02 12.65
N SER A 83 17.63 -6.16 12.41
CA SER A 83 16.20 -6.19 12.07
C SER A 83 15.33 -5.78 13.25
N LEU A 84 15.67 -6.19 14.47
CA LEU A 84 14.96 -5.77 15.68
C LEU A 84 15.07 -4.27 15.92
N LYS A 85 16.27 -3.68 15.70
CA LYS A 85 16.46 -2.22 15.73
C LYS A 85 15.66 -1.52 14.64
N ASP A 86 15.66 -2.04 13.41
CA ASP A 86 14.86 -1.49 12.31
C ASP A 86 13.36 -1.52 12.65
N LEU A 87 12.86 -2.58 13.28
CA LEU A 87 11.46 -2.70 13.70
C LEU A 87 11.11 -1.72 14.84
N LEU A 88 12.03 -1.50 15.77
CA LEU A 88 11.80 -0.65 16.94
C LEU A 88 11.89 0.85 16.61
N TYR A 89 12.83 1.23 15.75
CA TYR A 89 13.15 2.63 15.46
C TYR A 89 12.73 3.10 14.06
N GLY A 90 12.36 2.17 13.17
CA GLY A 90 12.13 2.46 11.76
C GLY A 90 13.44 2.52 10.95
N ASN A 91 13.31 2.33 9.64
CA ASN A 91 14.36 2.44 8.66
C ASN A 91 13.77 2.81 7.29
N ASP A 92 13.76 4.10 6.97
CA ASP A 92 13.18 4.63 5.73
C ASP A 92 13.85 4.07 4.47
N ALA A 93 15.17 3.85 4.51
CA ALA A 93 15.93 3.30 3.38
C ALA A 93 15.49 1.86 3.03
N LYS A 94 15.01 1.11 4.04
CA LYS A 94 14.43 -0.24 3.87
C LYS A 94 12.90 -0.22 3.76
N GLY A 95 12.27 0.95 3.84
CA GLY A 95 10.81 1.10 3.83
C GLY A 95 10.12 0.56 5.09
N ILE A 96 10.83 0.51 6.21
CA ILE A 96 10.33 0.05 7.51
C ILE A 96 9.94 1.28 8.33
N TYR A 97 8.69 1.40 8.74
CA TYR A 97 8.26 2.48 9.63
C TYR A 97 8.40 2.06 11.09
N ALA A 98 8.56 3.03 11.98
CA ALA A 98 8.53 2.80 13.43
C ALA A 98 7.14 2.32 13.91
N PRO A 99 7.05 1.62 15.05
CA PRO A 99 5.79 1.04 15.53
C PRO A 99 4.63 2.04 15.55
N GLN A 100 3.50 1.67 14.95
CA GLN A 100 2.34 2.56 14.77
C GLN A 100 1.43 2.62 16.00
N ASN A 101 1.67 1.77 17.00
CA ASN A 101 0.94 1.77 18.25
C ASN A 101 1.83 1.31 19.42
N GLU A 102 1.43 1.69 20.63
CA GLU A 102 2.21 1.45 21.85
C GLU A 102 2.33 -0.04 22.21
N ARG A 103 1.33 -0.86 21.85
CA ARG A 103 1.36 -2.31 22.14
C ARG A 103 2.48 -3.00 21.38
N ILE A 104 2.62 -2.72 20.08
CA ILE A 104 3.71 -3.25 19.25
C ILE A 104 5.05 -2.76 19.79
N LYS A 105 5.16 -1.46 20.08
CA LYS A 105 6.39 -0.86 20.59
C LYS A 105 6.85 -1.53 21.89
N SER A 106 5.96 -1.58 22.89
CA SER A 106 6.24 -2.20 24.18
C SER A 106 6.64 -3.66 24.04
N LYS A 107 5.99 -4.41 23.14
CA LYS A 107 6.37 -5.81 22.91
C LYS A 107 7.74 -5.96 22.24
N LEU A 108 8.10 -5.07 21.32
CA LEU A 108 9.46 -5.06 20.74
C LEU A 108 10.53 -4.64 21.76
N GLU A 109 10.21 -3.74 22.69
CA GLU A 109 11.10 -3.38 23.81
C GLU A 109 11.29 -4.58 24.76
N GLU A 110 10.24 -5.34 25.03
CA GLU A 110 10.33 -6.62 25.76
C GLU A 110 11.26 -7.61 25.03
N VAL A 111 11.07 -7.79 23.71
CA VAL A 111 11.96 -8.63 22.89
C VAL A 111 13.41 -8.15 22.97
N MET A 112 13.66 -6.84 22.92
CA MET A 112 15.00 -6.26 23.09
C MET A 112 15.59 -6.58 24.47
N SER A 113 14.78 -6.49 25.53
CA SER A 113 15.22 -6.80 26.90
C SER A 113 15.61 -8.26 27.08
N LEU A 114 14.95 -9.17 26.36
CA LEU A 114 15.31 -10.60 26.32
C LEU A 114 16.53 -10.85 25.41
N TRP A 115 16.65 -10.10 24.32
CA TRP A 115 17.72 -10.23 23.34
C TRP A 115 19.09 -9.87 23.89
N LEU A 116 19.21 -8.76 24.62
CA LEU A 116 20.50 -8.29 25.13
C LEU A 116 21.25 -9.34 25.97
N PRO A 117 20.68 -9.93 27.04
CA PRO A 117 21.35 -10.97 27.80
C PRO A 117 21.58 -12.23 26.95
N PHE A 118 20.64 -12.59 26.07
CA PHE A 118 20.81 -13.73 25.16
C PHE A 118 22.05 -13.55 24.24
N ARG A 119 22.26 -12.35 23.71
CA ARG A 119 23.43 -12.00 22.90
C ARG A 119 24.72 -12.04 23.71
N GLU A 120 24.72 -11.50 24.93
CA GLU A 120 25.89 -11.52 25.82
C GLU A 120 26.33 -12.95 26.13
N GLU A 121 25.38 -13.84 26.39
CA GLU A 121 25.65 -15.26 26.67
C GLU A 121 26.18 -16.01 25.44
N ILE A 122 25.72 -15.66 24.23
CA ILE A 122 26.31 -16.17 22.98
C ILE A 122 27.77 -15.71 22.83
N GLU A 123 28.07 -14.43 23.10
CA GLU A 123 29.44 -13.92 23.00
C GLU A 123 30.36 -14.53 24.05
N ALA A 124 29.89 -14.67 25.30
CA ALA A 124 30.64 -15.34 26.37
C ALA A 124 30.95 -16.80 26.01
N LEU A 125 29.97 -17.53 25.46
CA LEU A 125 30.16 -18.89 24.97
C LEU A 125 31.23 -18.95 23.87
N LYS A 126 31.19 -18.04 22.90
CA LYS A 126 32.20 -17.99 21.82
C LYS A 126 33.60 -17.76 22.37
N SER A 127 33.77 -16.79 23.26
CA SER A 127 35.06 -16.49 23.89
C SER A 127 35.58 -17.67 24.71
N GLY A 128 34.72 -18.34 25.48
CA GLY A 128 35.10 -19.54 26.22
C GLY A 128 35.56 -20.68 25.31
N ILE A 129 34.85 -20.89 24.19
CA ILE A 129 35.24 -21.88 23.17
C ILE A 129 36.62 -21.54 22.59
N GLU A 130 36.83 -20.30 22.14
CA GLU A 130 38.11 -19.88 21.56
C GLU A 130 39.27 -20.05 22.56
N ALA A 131 39.03 -19.79 23.85
CA ALA A 131 40.04 -19.93 24.90
C ALA A 131 40.41 -21.39 25.19
N VAL A 132 39.42 -22.31 25.29
CA VAL A 132 39.67 -23.68 25.73
C VAL A 132 40.15 -24.62 24.61
N ARG A 133 39.88 -24.30 23.35
CA ARG A 133 40.13 -25.22 22.22
C ARG A 133 41.60 -25.56 21.97
N PRO A 134 42.56 -24.61 22.04
CA PRO A 134 43.98 -24.95 21.94
C PRO A 134 44.41 -25.94 23.03
N ASP A 135 43.87 -25.77 24.24
CA ASP A 135 44.13 -26.67 25.35
C ASP A 135 43.52 -28.06 25.11
N MET A 136 42.33 -28.16 24.52
CA MET A 136 41.73 -29.44 24.14
C MET A 136 42.57 -30.23 23.12
N GLU A 137 43.22 -29.57 22.15
CA GLU A 137 44.04 -30.22 21.13
C GLU A 137 45.28 -30.91 21.71
N VAL A 138 45.84 -30.36 22.79
CA VAL A 138 47.03 -30.91 23.46
C VAL A 138 46.70 -31.91 24.58
N LEU A 139 45.42 -32.21 24.82
CA LEU A 139 44.98 -33.13 25.88
C LEU A 139 45.50 -34.55 25.66
N THR A 140 45.34 -35.09 24.45
CA THR A 140 45.80 -36.44 24.11
C THR A 140 47.32 -36.59 24.26
N PRO A 141 48.16 -35.70 23.69
CA PRO A 141 49.60 -35.71 23.94
C PRO A 141 49.99 -35.66 25.42
N ARG A 142 49.25 -34.91 26.25
CA ARG A 142 49.50 -34.83 27.70
C ARG A 142 49.14 -36.13 28.42
N ILE A 143 48.03 -36.77 28.05
CA ILE A 143 47.65 -38.11 28.55
C ILE A 143 48.73 -39.14 28.20
N GLU A 144 49.22 -39.12 26.96
CA GLU A 144 50.28 -40.02 26.49
C GLU A 144 51.59 -39.78 27.24
N LYS A 145 51.97 -38.52 27.47
CA LYS A 145 53.16 -38.20 28.28
C LYS A 145 53.04 -38.72 29.72
N LEU A 146 51.88 -38.59 30.37
CA LEU A 146 51.64 -39.15 31.70
C LEU A 146 51.75 -40.68 31.70
N LEU A 147 51.25 -41.34 30.65
CA LEU A 147 51.38 -42.78 30.46
C LEU A 147 52.85 -43.20 30.38
N VAL A 148 53.64 -42.55 29.53
CA VAL A 148 55.06 -42.88 29.34
C VAL A 148 55.84 -42.69 30.64
N LEU A 149 55.63 -41.58 31.35
CA LEU A 149 56.26 -41.33 32.65
C LEU A 149 55.86 -42.40 33.68
N SER A 150 54.57 -42.76 33.73
CA SER A 150 54.08 -43.82 34.61
C SER A 150 54.67 -45.19 34.28
N ASP A 151 54.86 -45.51 32.99
CA ASP A 151 55.50 -46.76 32.55
C ASP A 151 57.00 -46.78 32.90
N ASN A 152 57.69 -45.66 32.74
CA ASN A 152 59.10 -45.52 33.14
C ASN A 152 59.30 -45.76 34.65
N VAL A 153 58.36 -45.32 35.50
CA VAL A 153 58.38 -45.66 36.93
C VAL A 153 58.35 -47.17 37.14
N VAL A 154 57.46 -47.90 36.46
CA VAL A 154 57.39 -49.37 36.55
C VAL A 154 58.73 -50.00 36.13
N GLN A 155 59.27 -49.60 34.98
CA GLN A 155 60.51 -50.15 34.44
C GLN A 155 61.69 -49.95 35.41
N ARG A 156 61.82 -48.76 36.01
CA ARG A 156 62.88 -48.47 36.99
C ARG A 156 62.69 -49.26 38.28
N MET A 157 61.46 -49.41 38.76
CA MET A 157 61.16 -50.22 39.96
C MET A 157 61.50 -51.70 39.74
N VAL A 158 61.22 -52.25 38.56
CA VAL A 158 61.60 -53.62 38.19
C VAL A 158 63.12 -53.76 38.11
N ALA A 159 63.81 -52.84 37.43
CA ALA A 159 65.27 -52.88 37.28
C ALA A 159 66.02 -52.80 38.63
N ALA A 160 65.46 -52.06 39.60
CA ALA A 160 66.01 -51.93 40.94
C ALA A 160 65.56 -53.06 41.90
N ASN A 161 64.86 -54.09 41.42
CA ASN A 161 64.37 -55.24 42.20
C ASN A 161 63.52 -54.83 43.43
N LEU A 162 62.67 -53.81 43.30
CA LEU A 162 61.72 -53.47 44.36
C LEU A 162 60.67 -54.60 44.52
N SER A 163 60.04 -54.68 45.70
CA SER A 163 59.05 -55.71 46.01
C SER A 163 57.88 -55.73 45.01
N ASN A 164 57.22 -56.88 44.84
CA ASN A 164 56.02 -57.02 44.01
C ASN A 164 54.93 -55.97 44.32
N VAL A 165 54.75 -55.57 45.59
CA VAL A 165 53.79 -54.52 45.96
C VAL A 165 54.08 -53.19 45.25
N HIS A 166 55.35 -52.79 45.13
CA HIS A 166 55.75 -51.57 44.43
C HIS A 166 55.51 -51.67 42.92
N ILE A 167 55.80 -52.84 42.34
CA ILE A 167 55.56 -53.13 40.91
C ILE A 167 54.06 -53.08 40.61
N ASP A 168 53.22 -53.67 41.46
CA ASP A 168 51.75 -53.64 41.31
C ASP A 168 51.18 -52.23 41.47
N LEU A 169 51.65 -51.47 42.47
CA LEU A 169 51.22 -50.09 42.71
C LEU A 169 51.59 -49.16 41.55
N SER A 170 52.81 -49.29 41.00
CA SER A 170 53.27 -48.52 39.84
C SER A 170 52.58 -48.96 38.55
N GLY A 171 52.37 -50.27 38.36
CA GLY A 171 51.58 -50.81 37.24
C GLY A 171 50.14 -50.27 37.24
N ARG A 172 49.55 -50.11 38.43
CA ARG A 172 48.25 -49.47 38.60
C ARG A 172 48.28 -47.99 38.21
N GLN A 173 49.37 -47.24 38.45
CA GLN A 173 49.50 -45.85 37.99
C GLN A 173 49.37 -45.74 36.47
N ARG A 174 50.04 -46.63 35.74
CA ARG A 174 49.94 -46.70 34.28
C ARG A 174 48.52 -46.96 33.78
N MET A 175 47.79 -47.86 34.44
CA MET A 175 46.37 -48.10 34.11
C MET A 175 45.51 -46.88 34.45
N LEU A 176 45.75 -46.25 35.59
CA LEU A 176 45.00 -45.08 36.05
C LEU A 176 45.22 -43.87 35.14
N SER A 177 46.41 -43.64 34.59
CA SER A 177 46.65 -42.53 33.64
C SER A 177 45.79 -42.67 32.38
N GLN A 178 45.70 -43.88 31.82
CA GLN A 178 44.83 -44.18 30.68
C GLN A 178 43.35 -44.11 31.04
N ARG A 179 42.98 -44.64 32.21
CA ARG A 179 41.60 -44.56 32.71
C ARG A 179 41.17 -43.10 32.85
N MET A 180 41.98 -42.25 33.47
CA MET A 180 41.70 -40.82 33.56
C MET A 180 41.56 -40.19 32.18
N GLY A 181 42.49 -40.46 31.27
CA GLY A 181 42.45 -39.95 29.90
C GLY A 181 41.17 -40.32 29.14
N LEU A 182 40.70 -41.56 29.27
CA LEU A 182 39.46 -42.02 28.65
C LEU A 182 38.24 -41.28 29.20
N TYR A 183 38.11 -41.23 30.52
CA TYR A 183 36.92 -40.68 31.17
C TYR A 183 36.87 -39.16 31.12
N VAL A 184 38.00 -38.46 31.17
CA VAL A 184 38.03 -37.00 30.98
C VAL A 184 37.66 -36.64 29.53
N ASN A 185 38.18 -37.35 28.52
CA ASN A 185 37.79 -37.12 27.12
C ASN A 185 36.29 -37.34 26.90
N ARG A 186 35.71 -38.39 27.50
CA ARG A 186 34.27 -38.65 27.41
C ARG A 186 33.45 -37.58 28.12
N TYR A 187 33.87 -37.18 29.31
CA TYR A 187 33.21 -36.12 30.07
C TYR A 187 33.19 -34.80 29.28
N LEU A 188 34.33 -34.36 28.75
CA LEU A 188 34.43 -33.11 27.98
C LEU A 188 33.64 -33.12 26.66
N ARG A 189 33.22 -34.29 26.17
CA ARG A 189 32.37 -34.41 24.97
C ARG A 189 30.88 -34.53 25.28
N THR A 190 30.53 -35.06 26.45
CA THR A 190 29.16 -35.51 26.75
C THR A 190 28.56 -34.86 27.99
N SER A 191 29.38 -34.20 28.80
CA SER A 191 29.01 -33.64 30.10
C SER A 191 28.37 -34.68 31.04
N ASN A 192 28.71 -35.96 30.86
CA ASN A 192 28.14 -37.07 31.61
C ASN A 192 28.71 -37.13 33.03
N ALA A 193 27.85 -36.95 34.04
CA ALA A 193 28.25 -36.93 35.45
C ALA A 193 28.92 -38.24 35.93
N GLN A 194 28.54 -39.40 35.38
CA GLN A 194 29.15 -40.68 35.74
C GLN A 194 30.61 -40.75 35.26
N ASP A 195 30.90 -40.24 34.06
CA ASP A 195 32.27 -40.20 33.53
C ASP A 195 33.15 -39.27 34.39
N LEU A 196 32.59 -38.16 34.89
CA LEU A 196 33.28 -37.27 35.85
C LEU A 196 33.63 -37.98 37.17
N LEU A 197 32.69 -38.75 37.73
CA LEU A 197 32.93 -39.49 38.97
C LEU A 197 34.05 -40.53 38.79
N VAL A 198 34.03 -41.29 37.69
CA VAL A 198 35.06 -42.29 37.42
C VAL A 198 36.43 -41.65 37.20
N PHE A 199 36.48 -40.49 36.53
CA PHE A 199 37.69 -39.69 36.43
C PHE A 199 38.19 -39.24 37.80
N ALA A 200 37.32 -38.71 38.67
CA ALA A 200 37.67 -38.22 39.99
C ALA A 200 38.25 -39.32 40.90
N ASP A 201 37.65 -40.52 40.88
CA ASP A 201 38.16 -41.68 41.62
C ASP A 201 39.55 -42.10 41.13
N ALA A 202 39.74 -42.14 39.81
CA ALA A 202 41.03 -42.47 39.22
C ALA A 202 42.09 -41.42 39.55
N LYS A 203 41.74 -40.13 39.51
CA LYS A 203 42.56 -38.99 39.92
C LYS A 203 43.01 -39.11 41.37
N ALA A 204 42.06 -39.39 42.28
CA ALA A 204 42.36 -39.52 43.71
C ALA A 204 43.31 -40.69 43.99
N LEU A 205 43.09 -41.85 43.35
CA LEU A 205 43.92 -43.02 43.55
C LEU A 205 45.32 -42.88 42.91
N TYR A 206 45.42 -42.23 41.76
CA TYR A 206 46.69 -41.87 41.13
C TYR A 206 47.49 -40.96 42.07
N ASN A 207 46.90 -39.82 42.45
CA ASN A 207 47.51 -38.83 43.34
C ASN A 207 48.00 -39.44 44.66
N LYS A 208 47.18 -40.28 45.31
CA LYS A 208 47.55 -40.96 46.55
C LYS A 208 48.79 -41.83 46.38
N THR A 209 48.85 -42.59 45.29
CA THR A 209 49.93 -43.56 45.06
C THR A 209 51.24 -42.85 44.69
N ILE A 210 51.21 -41.89 43.75
CA ILE A 210 52.43 -41.19 43.34
C ILE A 210 53.06 -40.40 44.49
N LYS A 211 52.23 -39.77 45.35
CA LYS A 211 52.72 -39.11 46.56
C LYS A 211 53.30 -40.09 47.57
N SER A 212 52.68 -41.27 47.74
CA SER A 212 53.23 -42.28 48.66
C SER A 212 54.62 -42.77 48.26
N PHE A 213 54.92 -42.84 46.96
CA PHE A 213 56.26 -43.20 46.49
C PHE A 213 57.33 -42.16 46.81
N LEU A 214 56.96 -40.87 46.92
CA LEU A 214 57.90 -39.82 47.30
C LEU A 214 58.36 -39.95 48.75
N ASP A 215 57.57 -40.60 49.61
CA ASP A 215 57.88 -40.78 51.02
C ASP A 215 58.44 -42.17 51.36
N ASP A 216 58.29 -43.13 50.45
CA ASP A 216 58.67 -44.52 50.66
C ASP A 216 60.20 -44.70 50.81
N PRO A 217 60.69 -45.36 51.88
CA PRO A 217 62.12 -45.57 52.10
C PRO A 217 62.82 -46.39 51.01
N ALA A 218 62.16 -47.43 50.47
CA ALA A 218 62.75 -48.27 49.43
C ALA A 218 62.89 -47.48 48.12
N VAL A 219 61.90 -46.66 47.78
CA VAL A 219 61.97 -45.75 46.64
C VAL A 219 63.09 -44.72 46.81
N LYS A 220 63.18 -44.06 47.98
CA LYS A 220 64.25 -43.07 48.28
C LYS A 220 65.66 -43.66 48.23
N SER A 221 65.81 -44.93 48.61
CA SER A 221 67.10 -45.62 48.62
C SER A 221 67.65 -45.94 47.21
N SER A 222 66.81 -45.87 46.17
CA SER A 222 67.19 -46.09 44.78
C SER A 222 67.17 -44.77 44.00
N PRO A 223 68.33 -44.14 43.73
CA PRO A 223 68.40 -42.80 43.12
C PRO A 223 67.70 -42.71 41.76
N GLU A 224 67.82 -43.73 40.91
CA GLU A 224 67.17 -43.76 39.59
C GLU A 224 65.64 -43.83 39.69
N VAL A 225 65.11 -44.62 40.64
CA VAL A 225 63.67 -44.74 40.86
C VAL A 225 63.12 -43.45 41.47
N TYR A 226 63.80 -42.90 42.48
CA TYR A 226 63.37 -41.66 43.12
C TYR A 226 63.35 -40.48 42.15
N ALA A 227 64.32 -40.39 41.23
CA ALA A 227 64.37 -39.36 40.21
C ALA A 227 63.16 -39.40 39.27
N ILE A 228 62.82 -40.57 38.72
CA ILE A 228 61.67 -40.69 37.80
C ILE A 228 60.33 -40.51 38.52
N VAL A 229 60.22 -40.93 39.78
CA VAL A 229 59.02 -40.69 40.60
C VAL A 229 58.83 -39.19 40.85
N LYS A 230 59.91 -38.46 41.15
CA LYS A 230 59.87 -37.00 41.33
C LYS A 230 59.49 -36.27 40.04
N GLU A 231 60.07 -36.67 38.91
CA GLU A 231 59.72 -36.13 37.59
C GLU A 231 58.24 -36.39 37.25
N THR A 232 57.77 -37.61 37.48
CA THR A 232 56.38 -38.00 37.24
C THR A 232 55.42 -37.21 38.14
N ASN A 233 55.74 -37.02 39.42
CA ASN A 233 54.91 -36.21 40.32
C ASN A 233 54.88 -34.74 39.91
N ALA A 234 56.00 -34.15 39.51
CA ALA A 234 56.04 -32.77 39.04
C ALA A 234 55.15 -32.58 37.80
N TYR A 235 55.26 -33.49 36.83
CA TYR A 235 54.38 -33.47 35.66
C TYR A 235 52.90 -33.71 36.02
N TRP A 236 52.63 -34.59 36.97
CA TRP A 236 51.29 -34.85 37.48
C TRP A 236 50.64 -33.59 38.09
N GLU A 237 51.37 -32.83 38.91
CA GLU A 237 50.88 -31.60 39.53
C GLU A 237 50.52 -30.54 38.47
N GLU A 238 51.39 -30.36 37.46
CA GLU A 238 51.10 -29.48 36.32
C GLU A 238 49.89 -29.97 35.50
N TYR A 239 49.81 -31.28 35.26
CA TYR A 239 48.73 -31.89 34.49
C TYR A 239 47.36 -31.72 35.17
N ILE A 240 47.28 -31.83 36.49
CA ILE A 240 46.03 -31.61 37.21
C ILE A 240 45.56 -30.17 37.15
N LEU A 241 46.45 -29.19 37.29
CA LEU A 241 46.08 -27.78 37.12
C LEU A 241 45.53 -27.50 35.73
N TYR A 242 46.16 -28.10 34.71
CA TYR A 242 45.70 -28.02 33.33
C TYR A 242 44.32 -28.67 33.12
N LEU A 243 44.07 -29.87 33.69
CA LEU A 243 42.76 -30.52 33.60
C LEU A 243 41.67 -29.71 34.32
N ASP A 244 41.96 -29.21 35.51
CA ASP A 244 41.01 -28.42 36.29
C ASP A 244 40.64 -27.11 35.54
N HIS A 245 41.60 -26.50 34.81
CA HIS A 245 41.32 -25.36 33.93
C HIS A 245 40.35 -25.73 32.80
N ILE A 246 40.66 -26.76 32.00
CA ILE A 246 39.79 -27.18 30.89
C ILE A 246 38.40 -27.54 31.37
N MET A 247 38.30 -28.31 32.46
CA MET A 247 37.02 -28.76 33.00
C MET A 247 36.16 -27.58 33.49
N LYS A 248 36.80 -26.54 34.04
CA LYS A 248 36.12 -25.30 34.45
C LYS A 248 35.58 -24.54 33.24
N GLU A 249 36.42 -24.29 32.23
CA GLU A 249 36.01 -23.57 31.02
C GLU A 249 34.88 -24.33 30.28
N GLU A 250 35.00 -25.64 30.13
CA GLU A 250 33.95 -26.47 29.52
C GLU A 250 32.66 -26.44 30.35
N SER A 251 32.74 -26.37 31.68
CA SER A 251 31.56 -26.20 32.54
C SER A 251 30.88 -24.84 32.33
N GLU A 252 31.63 -23.75 32.12
CA GLU A 252 31.04 -22.44 31.84
C GLU A 252 30.40 -22.41 30.44
N ILE A 253 31.04 -22.98 29.42
CA ILE A 253 30.45 -23.16 28.08
C ILE A 253 29.10 -23.89 28.16
N ASN A 254 29.04 -24.97 28.94
CA ASN A 254 27.80 -25.74 29.13
C ASN A 254 26.70 -24.92 29.83
N LYS A 255 27.03 -24.02 30.75
CA LYS A 255 26.06 -23.11 31.38
C LYS A 255 25.49 -22.11 30.38
N HIS A 256 26.35 -21.48 29.58
CA HIS A 256 25.91 -20.57 28.51
C HIS A 256 25.02 -21.30 27.48
N LEU A 257 25.39 -22.53 27.11
CA LEU A 257 24.59 -23.38 26.22
C LEU A 257 23.19 -23.67 26.79
N ALA A 258 23.10 -24.01 28.08
CA ALA A 258 21.84 -24.25 28.75
C ALA A 258 20.98 -22.97 28.83
N PHE A 259 21.61 -21.82 29.10
CA PHE A 259 20.91 -20.53 29.07
C PHE A 259 20.33 -20.23 27.70
N VAL A 260 21.13 -20.37 26.64
CA VAL A 260 20.68 -20.17 25.24
C VAL A 260 19.49 -21.08 24.94
N TYR A 261 19.55 -22.35 25.32
CA TYR A 261 18.44 -23.29 25.13
C TYR A 261 17.15 -22.83 25.83
N GLU A 262 17.24 -22.47 27.12
CA GLU A 262 16.08 -22.07 27.92
C GLU A 262 15.47 -20.76 27.41
N LYS A 263 16.32 -19.74 27.18
CA LYS A 263 15.87 -18.39 26.81
C LYS A 263 15.46 -18.28 25.35
N ASN A 264 15.92 -19.17 24.48
CA ASN A 264 15.49 -19.22 23.09
C ASN A 264 13.97 -19.36 22.94
N VAL A 265 13.33 -20.18 23.79
CA VAL A 265 11.86 -20.35 23.75
C VAL A 265 11.15 -19.07 24.18
N GLN A 266 11.67 -18.37 25.19
CA GLN A 266 11.11 -17.10 25.66
C GLN A 266 11.23 -16.02 24.59
N LEU A 267 12.41 -15.90 23.97
CA LEU A 267 12.66 -14.96 22.87
C LEU A 267 11.79 -15.28 21.64
N LEU A 268 11.63 -16.57 21.30
CA LEU A 268 10.76 -17.03 20.22
C LEU A 268 9.31 -16.61 20.47
N ASN A 269 8.78 -16.89 21.66
CA ASN A 269 7.39 -16.62 22.00
C ASN A 269 7.10 -15.11 22.05
N ALA A 270 7.99 -14.32 22.67
CA ALA A 270 7.85 -12.87 22.71
C ALA A 270 7.84 -12.28 21.29
N MET A 271 8.69 -12.81 20.40
CA MET A 271 8.72 -12.41 19.01
C MET A 271 7.49 -12.87 18.21
N ASP A 272 6.94 -14.06 18.52
CA ASP A 272 5.70 -14.56 17.92
C ASP A 272 4.51 -13.66 18.27
N GLU A 273 4.40 -13.26 19.53
CA GLU A 273 3.40 -12.27 19.96
C GLU A 273 3.57 -10.93 19.25
N ALA A 274 4.81 -10.44 19.07
CA ALA A 274 5.05 -9.22 18.30
C ALA A 274 4.57 -9.36 16.84
N VAL A 275 4.80 -10.51 16.20
CA VAL A 275 4.28 -10.81 14.85
C VAL A 275 2.75 -10.79 14.84
N TRP A 276 2.10 -11.38 15.84
CA TRP A 276 0.64 -11.35 15.97
C TRP A 276 0.12 -9.93 16.12
N LEU A 277 0.76 -9.08 16.93
CA LEU A 277 0.35 -7.68 17.10
C LEU A 277 0.48 -6.88 15.78
N TYR A 278 1.53 -7.13 14.99
CA TYR A 278 1.64 -6.51 13.66
C TYR A 278 0.55 -7.00 12.69
N THR A 279 0.27 -8.30 12.69
CA THR A 279 -0.77 -8.90 11.85
C THR A 279 -2.15 -8.35 12.21
N ASP A 280 -2.52 -8.39 13.49
CA ASP A 280 -3.80 -7.88 14.00
C ASP A 280 -3.99 -6.39 13.70
N HIS A 281 -2.94 -5.57 13.91
CA HIS A 281 -3.00 -4.15 13.58
C HIS A 281 -3.18 -3.88 12.08
N SER A 282 -2.48 -4.64 11.23
CA SER A 282 -2.61 -4.55 9.77
C SER A 282 -4.01 -4.96 9.31
N GLU A 283 -4.54 -6.06 9.85
CA GLU A 283 -5.88 -6.57 9.52
C GLU A 283 -6.98 -5.59 9.96
N ALA A 284 -6.92 -5.08 11.19
CA ALA A 284 -7.89 -4.10 11.69
C ALA A 284 -7.88 -2.80 10.86
N LYS A 285 -6.69 -2.32 10.47
CA LYS A 285 -6.53 -1.16 9.59
C LYS A 285 -7.12 -1.43 8.20
N ASN A 286 -6.84 -2.59 7.60
CA ASN A 286 -7.39 -2.96 6.30
C ASN A 286 -8.92 -3.12 6.34
N ASP A 287 -9.47 -3.70 7.41
CA ASP A 287 -10.92 -3.82 7.62
C ASP A 287 -11.59 -2.44 7.74
N MET A 288 -10.95 -1.49 8.43
CA MET A 288 -11.41 -0.09 8.48
C MET A 288 -11.46 0.54 7.09
N PHE A 289 -10.40 0.38 6.27
CA PHE A 289 -10.40 0.89 4.89
C PHE A 289 -11.49 0.25 4.02
N LEU A 290 -11.69 -1.06 4.14
CA LEU A 290 -12.73 -1.78 3.40
C LEU A 290 -14.14 -1.27 3.76
N LYS A 291 -14.42 -1.04 5.04
CA LYS A 291 -15.69 -0.44 5.51
C LYS A 291 -15.91 0.95 4.91
N PHE A 292 -14.88 1.80 4.87
CA PHE A 292 -14.95 3.11 4.21
C PHE A 292 -15.24 3.00 2.70
N GLN A 293 -14.64 2.01 2.02
CA GLN A 293 -14.91 1.76 0.60
C GLN A 293 -16.36 1.34 0.35
N TYR A 294 -16.95 0.49 1.20
CA TYR A 294 -18.36 0.12 1.09
C TYR A 294 -19.30 1.32 1.30
N ILE A 295 -19.00 2.19 2.27
CA ILE A 295 -19.76 3.42 2.48
C ILE A 295 -19.65 4.35 1.26
N ALA A 296 -18.43 4.55 0.73
CA ALA A 296 -18.20 5.37 -0.44
C ALA A 296 -18.92 4.82 -1.69
N LEU A 297 -18.96 3.50 -1.85
CA LEU A 297 -19.68 2.82 -2.92
C LEU A 297 -21.20 3.02 -2.79
N LEU A 298 -21.76 2.92 -1.58
CA LEU A 298 -23.17 3.18 -1.32
C LEU A 298 -23.54 4.64 -1.62
N VAL A 299 -22.70 5.59 -1.20
CA VAL A 299 -22.86 7.02 -1.54
C VAL A 299 -22.78 7.23 -3.05
N GLY A 300 -21.83 6.58 -3.73
CA GLY A 300 -21.71 6.61 -5.18
C GLY A 300 -22.97 6.09 -5.88
N LEU A 301 -23.56 4.99 -5.39
CA LEU A 301 -24.80 4.43 -5.94
C LEU A 301 -25.99 5.41 -5.77
N ILE A 302 -26.09 6.06 -4.61
CA ILE A 302 -27.11 7.12 -4.40
C ILE A 302 -26.92 8.27 -5.39
N ILE A 303 -25.68 8.70 -5.63
CA ILE A 303 -25.38 9.75 -6.62
C ILE A 303 -25.74 9.31 -8.04
N ILE A 304 -25.49 8.04 -8.40
CA ILE A 304 -25.89 7.47 -9.70
C ILE A 304 -27.41 7.50 -9.86
N VAL A 305 -28.16 7.06 -8.85
CA VAL A 305 -29.63 7.09 -8.88
C VAL A 305 -30.14 8.54 -8.98
N TYR A 306 -29.55 9.45 -8.20
CA TYR A 306 -29.88 10.88 -8.28
C TYR A 306 -29.60 11.47 -9.67
N ALA A 307 -28.45 11.15 -10.25
CA ALA A 307 -28.09 11.58 -11.60
C ALA A 307 -29.08 11.03 -12.64
N PHE A 308 -29.48 9.76 -12.51
CA PHE A 308 -30.45 9.14 -13.41
C PHE A 308 -31.83 9.83 -13.34
N VAL A 309 -32.35 10.09 -12.12
CA VAL A 309 -33.61 10.81 -11.93
C VAL A 309 -33.53 12.22 -12.53
N MET A 310 -32.42 12.92 -12.28
CA MET A 310 -32.19 14.25 -12.84
C MET A 310 -32.11 14.24 -14.37
N THR A 311 -31.45 13.25 -14.97
CA THR A 311 -31.42 13.09 -16.43
C THR A 311 -32.82 12.85 -16.98
N LYS A 312 -33.64 12.03 -16.31
CA LYS A 312 -35.03 11.78 -16.72
C LYS A 312 -35.87 13.07 -16.65
N GLU A 313 -35.75 13.85 -15.58
CA GLU A 313 -36.43 15.15 -15.44
C GLU A 313 -36.06 16.13 -16.56
N ILE A 314 -34.77 16.21 -16.91
CA ILE A 314 -34.30 17.06 -18.01
C ILE A 314 -34.87 16.58 -19.36
N ILE A 315 -34.94 15.26 -19.60
CA ILE A 315 -35.54 14.70 -20.82
C ILE A 315 -37.03 15.05 -20.91
N GLU A 316 -37.79 14.88 -19.83
CA GLU A 316 -39.22 15.23 -19.79
C GLU A 316 -39.44 16.74 -20.05
N HIS A 317 -38.62 17.61 -19.44
CA HIS A 317 -38.68 19.06 -19.69
C HIS A 317 -38.32 19.42 -21.14
N LEU A 318 -37.34 18.73 -21.73
CA LEU A 318 -36.92 18.93 -23.12
C LEU A 318 -38.02 18.48 -24.09
N GLU A 319 -38.63 17.31 -23.86
CA GLU A 319 -39.78 16.83 -24.64
C GLU A 319 -40.96 17.79 -24.56
N GLY A 320 -41.26 18.30 -23.36
CA GLY A 320 -42.30 19.32 -23.16
C GLY A 320 -42.02 20.63 -23.91
N PHE A 321 -40.76 21.08 -23.92
CA PHE A 321 -40.34 22.23 -24.73
C PHE A 321 -40.50 21.97 -26.22
N VAL A 322 -40.03 20.81 -26.71
CA VAL A 322 -40.17 20.40 -28.12
C VAL A 322 -41.65 20.33 -28.52
N GLN A 323 -42.51 19.80 -27.66
CA GLN A 323 -43.94 19.72 -27.93
C GLN A 323 -44.58 21.11 -28.03
N LYS A 324 -44.27 22.04 -27.13
CA LYS A 324 -44.76 23.43 -27.26
C LYS A 324 -44.22 24.12 -28.50
N ALA A 325 -42.97 23.87 -28.87
CA ALA A 325 -42.40 24.34 -30.13
C ALA A 325 -43.16 23.77 -31.35
N LYS A 326 -43.56 22.49 -31.30
CA LYS A 326 -44.42 21.87 -32.33
C LYS A 326 -45.80 22.53 -32.39
N GLU A 327 -46.45 22.79 -31.25
CA GLU A 327 -47.75 23.48 -31.19
C GLU A 327 -47.69 24.89 -31.80
N LEU A 328 -46.63 25.64 -31.54
CA LEU A 328 -46.39 26.96 -32.15
C LEU A 328 -46.31 26.91 -33.67
N ALA A 329 -45.70 25.86 -34.22
CA ALA A 329 -45.56 25.71 -35.67
C ALA A 329 -46.84 25.26 -36.37
N HIS A 330 -47.73 24.55 -35.68
CA HIS A 330 -49.00 24.07 -36.25
C HIS A 330 -50.18 25.01 -35.97
N GLY A 331 -50.13 25.83 -34.92
CA GLY A 331 -51.18 26.78 -34.57
C GLY A 331 -51.25 27.96 -35.54
N ASP A 332 -52.44 28.55 -35.72
CA ASP A 332 -52.52 29.81 -36.45
C ASP A 332 -51.86 30.92 -35.62
N ILE A 333 -50.66 31.29 -36.05
CA ILE A 333 -49.76 32.25 -35.39
C ILE A 333 -50.45 33.61 -35.11
N SER A 334 -51.53 33.93 -35.83
CA SER A 334 -52.40 35.10 -35.61
C SER A 334 -53.08 35.12 -34.22
N SER A 335 -53.35 33.95 -33.63
CA SER A 335 -54.01 33.80 -32.32
C SER A 335 -53.07 34.01 -31.13
N PHE A 336 -51.76 34.03 -31.35
CA PHE A 336 -50.73 34.12 -30.30
C PHE A 336 -50.36 35.55 -29.89
N SER A 337 -51.03 36.58 -30.42
CA SER A 337 -50.77 37.98 -30.07
C SER A 337 -51.06 38.33 -28.60
N ALA A 338 -51.74 37.46 -27.84
CA ALA A 338 -52.23 37.76 -26.50
C ALA A 338 -51.52 37.03 -25.33
N LYS A 339 -50.77 35.93 -25.56
CA LYS A 339 -50.10 35.19 -24.46
C LYS A 339 -48.74 34.60 -24.87
N PRO A 340 -47.65 34.89 -24.14
CA PRO A 340 -46.35 34.27 -24.39
C PRO A 340 -46.39 32.77 -24.12
N VAL A 341 -45.53 32.02 -24.80
CA VAL A 341 -45.33 30.58 -24.60
C VAL A 341 -44.63 30.41 -23.27
N THR A 342 -45.42 30.27 -22.22
CA THR A 342 -44.92 30.09 -20.86
C THR A 342 -44.69 28.61 -20.64
N LEU A 343 -43.42 28.21 -20.52
CA LEU A 343 -43.08 26.92 -19.94
C LEU A 343 -43.47 26.90 -18.46
N SER A 344 -43.58 25.72 -17.86
CA SER A 344 -43.88 25.62 -16.44
C SER A 344 -42.81 26.34 -15.60
N GLU A 345 -43.17 26.83 -14.41
CA GLU A 345 -42.20 27.49 -13.51
C GLU A 345 -41.02 26.59 -13.15
N ASN A 346 -41.19 25.27 -13.20
CA ASN A 346 -40.16 24.28 -12.89
C ASN A 346 -39.27 23.91 -14.08
N SER A 347 -39.54 24.43 -15.27
CA SER A 347 -38.71 24.17 -16.45
C SER A 347 -37.34 24.81 -16.32
N GLU A 348 -36.36 24.22 -16.99
CA GLU A 348 -34.96 24.65 -16.94
C GLU A 348 -34.77 26.06 -17.51
N ASP A 349 -33.81 26.82 -16.97
CA ASP A 349 -33.59 28.21 -17.35
C ASP A 349 -33.23 28.36 -18.84
N GLU A 350 -32.40 27.47 -19.38
CA GLU A 350 -32.04 27.50 -20.81
C GLU A 350 -33.26 27.27 -21.71
N LEU A 351 -34.22 26.42 -21.29
CA LEU A 351 -35.46 26.19 -22.04
C LEU A 351 -36.40 27.38 -21.96
N LYS A 352 -36.49 28.04 -20.79
CA LYS A 352 -37.26 29.28 -20.60
C LYS A 352 -36.71 30.41 -21.46
N GLU A 353 -35.40 30.58 -21.51
CA GLU A 353 -34.73 31.55 -22.36
C GLU A 353 -35.03 31.28 -23.84
N ALA A 354 -34.88 30.03 -24.30
CA ALA A 354 -35.21 29.62 -25.65
C ALA A 354 -36.69 29.89 -26.00
N SER A 355 -37.62 29.54 -25.11
CA SER A 355 -39.06 29.79 -25.28
C SER A 355 -39.37 31.29 -25.39
N THR A 356 -38.67 32.12 -24.62
CA THR A 356 -38.81 33.57 -24.65
C THR A 356 -38.34 34.14 -25.99
N HIS A 357 -37.18 33.68 -26.49
CA HIS A 357 -36.68 34.09 -27.80
C HIS A 357 -37.60 33.67 -28.95
N ILE A 358 -38.11 32.43 -28.91
CA ILE A 358 -39.09 31.95 -29.90
C ILE A 358 -40.37 32.79 -29.84
N SER A 359 -40.90 33.06 -28.65
CA SER A 359 -42.10 33.90 -28.47
C SER A 359 -41.90 35.31 -29.01
N LEU A 360 -40.76 35.95 -28.71
CA LEU A 360 -40.43 37.28 -29.20
C LEU A 360 -40.27 37.31 -30.73
N PHE A 361 -39.65 36.29 -31.30
CA PHE A 361 -39.51 36.15 -32.75
C PHE A 361 -40.88 36.04 -33.44
N VAL A 362 -41.75 35.14 -32.94
CA VAL A 362 -43.12 34.96 -33.44
C VAL A 362 -43.92 36.26 -33.33
N GLN A 363 -43.82 36.97 -32.19
CA GLN A 363 -44.48 38.26 -32.00
C GLN A 363 -44.01 39.32 -33.01
N LYS A 364 -42.71 39.42 -33.27
CA LYS A 364 -42.15 40.37 -34.24
C LYS A 364 -42.60 40.05 -35.67
N VAL A 365 -42.64 38.76 -36.05
CA VAL A 365 -43.14 38.34 -37.37
C VAL A 365 -44.63 38.69 -37.53
N ASN A 366 -45.44 38.42 -36.49
CA ASN A 366 -46.85 38.79 -36.48
C ASN A 366 -47.09 40.29 -36.60
N LEU A 367 -46.33 41.09 -35.86
CA LEU A 367 -46.43 42.55 -35.92
C LEU A 367 -46.07 43.05 -37.33
N ALA A 368 -44.98 42.55 -37.91
CA ALA A 368 -44.57 42.90 -39.27
C ALA A 368 -45.61 42.48 -40.32
N MET A 369 -46.27 41.32 -40.15
CA MET A 369 -47.37 40.89 -41.02
C MET A 369 -48.57 41.84 -40.92
N LYS A 370 -48.97 42.22 -39.71
CA LYS A 370 -50.07 43.16 -39.48
C LYS A 370 -49.77 44.55 -40.03
N ASP A 371 -48.58 45.08 -39.77
CA ASP A 371 -48.15 46.38 -40.28
C ASP A 371 -48.11 46.37 -41.83
N SER A 372 -47.71 45.25 -42.44
CA SER A 372 -47.74 45.06 -43.89
C SER A 372 -49.15 45.02 -44.46
N GLU A 373 -50.11 44.40 -43.76
CA GLU A 373 -51.52 44.34 -44.16
C GLU A 373 -52.20 45.71 -44.03
N ASP A 374 -51.93 46.44 -42.95
CA ASP A 374 -52.42 47.81 -42.75
C ASP A 374 -51.82 48.78 -43.80
N ALA A 375 -50.53 48.63 -44.13
CA ALA A 375 -49.88 49.39 -45.19
C ALA A 375 -50.45 49.08 -46.58
N LEU A 376 -50.73 47.80 -46.88
CA LEU A 376 -51.40 47.37 -48.11
C LEU A 376 -52.75 48.04 -48.27
N LYS A 377 -53.59 47.98 -47.24
CA LYS A 377 -54.92 48.59 -47.26
C LYS A 377 -54.86 50.11 -47.47
N LYS A 378 -53.88 50.79 -46.86
CA LYS A 378 -53.66 52.23 -47.08
C LYS A 378 -53.19 52.52 -48.51
N ALA A 379 -52.29 51.71 -49.06
CA ALA A 379 -51.81 51.85 -50.43
C ALA A 379 -52.93 51.63 -51.45
N GLU A 380 -53.76 50.59 -51.28
CA GLU A 380 -54.94 50.33 -52.10
C GLU A 380 -55.93 51.50 -52.07
N ASN A 381 -56.22 52.03 -50.87
CA ASN A 381 -57.07 53.20 -50.73
C ASN A 381 -56.48 54.45 -51.41
N ALA A 382 -55.16 54.66 -51.32
CA ALA A 382 -54.49 55.79 -51.96
C ALA A 382 -54.50 55.67 -53.49
N VAL A 383 -54.31 54.47 -54.04
CA VAL A 383 -54.45 54.20 -55.48
C VAL A 383 -55.88 54.48 -55.95
N SER A 384 -56.88 54.00 -55.21
CA SER A 384 -58.29 54.28 -55.54
C SER A 384 -58.62 55.78 -55.47
N GLN A 385 -58.08 56.50 -54.48
CA GLN A 385 -58.25 57.96 -54.38
C GLN A 385 -57.54 58.70 -55.51
N LEU A 386 -56.33 58.29 -55.90
CA LEU A 386 -55.60 58.87 -57.03
C LEU A 386 -56.36 58.68 -58.35
N GLN A 387 -56.91 57.48 -58.59
CA GLN A 387 -57.73 57.20 -59.77
C GLN A 387 -58.99 58.07 -59.80
N GLN A 388 -59.66 58.25 -58.66
CA GLN A 388 -60.83 59.12 -58.57
C GLN A 388 -60.45 60.59 -58.80
N LEU A 389 -59.34 61.05 -58.22
CA LEU A 389 -58.85 62.42 -58.39
C LEU A 389 -58.40 62.69 -59.83
N ALA A 390 -57.77 61.72 -60.48
CA ALA A 390 -57.39 61.78 -61.89
C ALA A 390 -58.62 61.97 -62.78
N LEU A 391 -59.69 61.18 -62.55
CA LEU A 391 -60.96 61.31 -63.26
C LEU A 391 -61.64 62.66 -63.01
N GLU A 392 -61.71 63.11 -61.76
CA GLU A 392 -62.32 64.40 -61.41
C GLU A 392 -61.55 65.59 -62.01
N VAL A 393 -60.21 65.52 -62.06
CA VAL A 393 -59.40 66.59 -62.66
C VAL A 393 -59.42 66.54 -64.18
N GLU A 394 -59.50 65.36 -64.81
CA GLU A 394 -59.69 65.22 -66.27
C GLU A 394 -60.99 65.91 -66.71
N ASP A 395 -62.09 65.69 -65.98
CA ASP A 395 -63.42 66.29 -66.24
C ASP A 395 -63.37 67.83 -66.10
N VAL A 396 -62.65 68.34 -65.09
CA VAL A 396 -62.48 69.79 -64.86
C VAL A 396 -61.55 70.44 -65.88
N ILE A 397 -60.47 69.77 -66.31
CA ILE A 397 -59.56 70.26 -67.36
C ILE A 397 -60.27 70.33 -68.71
N GLU A 398 -61.19 69.40 -69.00
CA GLU A 398 -62.02 69.39 -70.21
C GLU A 398 -63.01 70.57 -70.26
N ASP A 399 -63.51 71.00 -69.08
CA ASP A 399 -64.47 72.10 -68.93
C ASP A 399 -63.81 73.50 -68.86
N MET A 400 -62.51 73.59 -68.51
CA MET A 400 -61.80 74.87 -68.27
C MET A 400 -60.97 75.42 -69.45
N GLY A 401 -60.89 74.75 -70.61
CA GLY A 401 -60.18 75.29 -71.79
C GLY A 401 -58.67 75.52 -71.60
N ILE A 402 -58.01 74.65 -70.83
CA ILE A 402 -56.59 74.74 -70.48
C ILE A 402 -55.70 74.25 -71.64
N ASP A 403 -54.49 74.80 -71.77
CA ASP A 403 -53.49 74.47 -72.80
C ASP A 403 -53.19 72.95 -72.89
N GLU A 404 -53.15 72.43 -74.13
CA GLU A 404 -52.98 71.00 -74.43
C GLU A 404 -51.64 70.44 -73.90
N ASN A 405 -50.63 71.30 -73.69
CA ASN A 405 -49.34 70.92 -73.10
C ASN A 405 -49.38 70.78 -71.56
N GLU A 406 -50.16 71.61 -70.87
CA GLU A 406 -50.33 71.51 -69.40
C GLU A 406 -51.14 70.26 -69.04
N LYS A 407 -52.19 69.94 -69.81
CA LYS A 407 -52.94 68.68 -69.68
C LYS A 407 -52.03 67.46 -69.83
N LYS A 408 -51.23 67.38 -70.92
CA LYS A 408 -50.26 66.29 -71.13
C LYS A 408 -49.21 66.18 -70.02
N THR A 409 -48.85 67.29 -69.37
CA THR A 409 -47.88 67.30 -68.27
C THR A 409 -48.52 66.82 -66.96
N PHE A 410 -49.76 67.23 -66.69
CA PHE A 410 -50.54 66.73 -65.57
C PHE A 410 -50.82 65.23 -65.71
N ASP A 411 -51.30 64.77 -66.87
CA ASP A 411 -51.54 63.34 -67.14
C ASP A 411 -50.27 62.53 -66.98
N ARG A 412 -49.12 63.03 -67.45
CA ARG A 412 -47.83 62.36 -67.22
C ARG A 412 -47.47 62.27 -65.74
N ASN A 413 -47.69 63.34 -64.98
CA ASN A 413 -47.35 63.37 -63.55
C ASN A 413 -48.30 62.52 -62.71
N VAL A 414 -49.59 62.49 -63.05
CA VAL A 414 -50.60 61.61 -62.42
C VAL A 414 -50.32 60.16 -62.77
N ASN A 415 -50.10 59.82 -64.04
CA ASN A 415 -49.71 58.46 -64.45
C ASN A 415 -48.40 58.03 -63.77
N ALA A 416 -47.40 58.90 -63.68
CA ALA A 416 -46.16 58.59 -62.96
C ALA A 416 -46.38 58.40 -61.45
N THR A 417 -47.31 59.15 -60.84
CA THR A 417 -47.64 59.03 -59.42
C THR A 417 -48.49 57.78 -59.14
N GLU A 418 -49.42 57.46 -60.04
CA GLU A 418 -50.20 56.22 -60.05
C GLU A 418 -49.27 55.02 -60.24
N ASP A 419 -48.35 55.06 -61.20
CA ASP A 419 -47.33 54.03 -61.42
C ASP A 419 -46.48 53.82 -60.15
N ILE A 420 -46.05 54.90 -59.48
CA ILE A 420 -45.30 54.81 -58.21
C ILE A 420 -46.17 54.22 -57.09
N ALA A 421 -47.44 54.58 -57.00
CA ALA A 421 -48.37 54.08 -55.99
C ALA A 421 -48.72 52.60 -56.22
N ILE A 422 -48.97 52.20 -57.47
CA ILE A 422 -49.15 50.81 -57.89
C ILE A 422 -47.89 50.01 -57.60
N GLN A 423 -46.72 50.51 -58.01
CA GLN A 423 -45.44 49.84 -57.74
C GLN A 423 -45.18 49.70 -56.24
N SER A 424 -45.56 50.68 -55.43
CA SER A 424 -45.46 50.62 -53.97
C SER A 424 -46.43 49.60 -53.37
N ALA A 425 -47.67 49.53 -53.86
CA ALA A 425 -48.64 48.51 -53.48
C ALA A 425 -48.16 47.11 -53.88
N GLU A 426 -47.65 46.93 -55.11
CA GLU A 426 -47.07 45.67 -55.59
C GLU A 426 -45.86 45.23 -54.76
N ASN A 427 -44.98 46.17 -54.40
CA ASN A 427 -43.86 45.91 -53.50
C ASN A 427 -44.34 45.47 -52.10
N LEU A 428 -45.39 46.08 -51.56
CA LEU A 428 -46.02 45.68 -50.30
C LEU A 428 -46.71 44.31 -50.41
N ILE A 429 -47.37 44.00 -51.54
CA ILE A 429 -47.92 42.67 -51.83
C ILE A 429 -46.78 41.65 -51.86
N HIS A 430 -45.65 41.99 -52.48
CA HIS A 430 -44.47 41.14 -52.54
C HIS A 430 -43.87 40.90 -51.15
N VAL A 431 -43.75 41.93 -50.31
CA VAL A 431 -43.30 41.81 -48.91
C VAL A 431 -44.26 40.95 -48.09
N ASN A 432 -45.57 41.17 -48.19
CA ASN A 432 -46.57 40.34 -47.50
C ASN A 432 -46.49 38.88 -47.96
N ARG A 433 -46.36 38.62 -49.27
CA ARG A 433 -46.13 37.26 -49.80
C ARG A 433 -44.83 36.65 -49.28
N MET A 434 -43.75 37.42 -49.13
CA MET A 434 -42.50 36.93 -48.53
C MET A 434 -42.69 36.60 -47.05
N LEU A 435 -43.41 37.41 -46.28
CA LEU A 435 -43.75 37.14 -44.88
C LEU A 435 -44.66 35.90 -44.74
N GLN A 436 -45.61 35.71 -45.65
CA GLN A 436 -46.43 34.50 -45.73
C GLN A 436 -45.62 33.26 -46.11
N LYS A 437 -44.68 33.39 -47.05
CA LYS A 437 -43.73 32.31 -47.39
C LYS A 437 -42.85 31.98 -46.20
N LEU A 438 -42.36 32.98 -45.46
CA LEU A 438 -41.58 32.77 -44.23
C LEU A 438 -42.40 32.01 -43.19
N LYS A 439 -43.65 32.42 -42.95
CA LYS A 439 -44.61 31.70 -42.09
C LYS A 439 -44.78 30.24 -42.54
N LYS A 440 -45.00 30.02 -43.85
CA LYS A 440 -45.17 28.68 -44.41
C LYS A 440 -43.91 27.81 -44.30
N SER A 441 -42.74 28.40 -44.54
CA SER A 441 -41.45 27.71 -44.39
C SER A 441 -41.21 27.31 -42.93
N LEU A 442 -41.55 28.18 -41.98
CA LEU A 442 -41.49 27.89 -40.54
C LEU A 442 -42.37 26.68 -40.18
N ASN A 443 -43.59 26.63 -40.71
CA ASN A 443 -44.50 25.51 -40.50
C ASN A 443 -43.93 24.21 -41.13
N SER A 444 -43.38 24.28 -42.34
CA SER A 444 -42.83 23.11 -43.04
C SER A 444 -41.54 22.53 -42.42
N MET A 445 -40.70 23.36 -41.80
CA MET A 445 -39.47 22.91 -41.10
C MET A 445 -39.77 21.98 -39.91
N VAL A 446 -40.98 22.06 -39.36
CA VAL A 446 -41.41 21.22 -38.23
C VAL A 446 -42.09 19.95 -38.70
N GLU A 447 -42.78 19.97 -39.85
CA GLU A 447 -43.41 18.79 -40.45
C GLU A 447 -42.38 17.81 -41.05
N SER A 448 -41.27 18.28 -41.62
CA SER A 448 -40.27 17.41 -42.24
C SER A 448 -39.59 16.43 -41.27
N ASN A 449 -39.52 16.77 -39.98
CA ASN A 449 -38.95 15.88 -38.95
C ASN A 449 -39.90 14.75 -38.50
N GLN A 450 -41.20 14.80 -38.82
CA GLN A 450 -42.14 13.72 -38.49
C GLN A 450 -42.02 12.49 -39.42
N LEU A 451 -41.43 12.68 -40.61
CA LEU A 451 -41.22 11.58 -41.57
C LEU A 451 -39.97 10.75 -41.25
N ASP A 452 -39.00 11.31 -40.52
CA ASP A 452 -37.78 10.61 -40.12
C ASP A 452 -37.94 9.83 -38.80
N GLU A 453 -38.75 10.30 -37.84
CA GLU A 453 -39.06 9.52 -36.62
C GLU A 453 -39.88 8.25 -36.91
N LYS A 454 -40.72 8.24 -37.96
CA LYS A 454 -41.48 7.03 -38.37
C LYS A 454 -40.71 6.03 -39.24
N LYS A 455 -39.47 6.36 -39.64
CA LYS A 455 -38.60 5.45 -40.42
C LYS A 455 -37.48 4.80 -39.58
N GLY A 456 -37.41 5.13 -38.29
CA GLY A 456 -36.35 4.66 -37.38
C GLY A 456 -36.81 3.82 -36.18
N GLU A 457 -38.09 3.42 -36.12
CA GLU A 457 -38.55 2.31 -35.23
C GLU A 457 -38.22 0.93 -35.82
#